data_AF-A0A495JX12-F1
#
_entry.id   AF-A0A495JX12-F1
#
_cell.length_a   1.000
_cell.length_b   1.000
_cell.length_c   1.000
_cell.angle_alpha   90.00
_cell.angle_beta   90.00
_cell.angle_gamma   90.00
#
_symmetry.space_group_name_H-M   'P 1'
#
loop_
_entity.id
_entity.type
_entity.pdbx_description
1 polymer ?
#
loop_
_entity_poly.entity_id
_entity_poly.type
_entity_poly.pdbx_seq_one_letter_code
_entity_poly.pdbx_strand_id
1 'polypeptide(L)'
;MTVQSTNVLARVADVIEPHIDGTFKVRDRAEGMARQLYVCGLLAGGEPGRSSLPVQEQAANVLQCVQSWTTAEQIAAELAEAGLLRQEN
;
A
#
# COMPACT_ATOMS: atom_id res chain seq x y z
N MET A 1 22.28 -2.23 3.15
CA MET A 1 21.48 -2.56 1.95
C MET A 1 20.05 -2.04 2.14
N THR A 2 19.85 -0.72 2.19
CA THR A 2 18.60 -0.08 2.67
C THR A 2 17.88 0.75 1.59
N VAL A 3 18.44 0.79 0.37
CA VAL A 3 17.97 1.67 -0.71
C VAL A 3 16.68 1.15 -1.37
N GLN A 4 16.41 -0.16 -1.28
CA GLN A 4 15.22 -0.75 -1.92
C GLN A 4 13.93 -0.41 -1.17
N SER A 5 13.93 -0.43 0.17
CA SER A 5 12.73 -0.18 0.98
C SER A 5 12.22 1.27 0.84
N THR A 6 13.13 2.24 0.74
CA THR A 6 12.76 3.65 0.54
C THR A 6 12.15 3.89 -0.85
N ASN A 7 12.59 3.14 -1.87
CA ASN A 7 12.05 3.27 -3.22
C ASN A 7 10.63 2.67 -3.33
N VAL A 8 10.38 1.52 -2.68
CA VAL A 8 9.05 0.89 -2.66
C VAL A 8 8.02 1.78 -1.96
N LEU A 9 8.35 2.34 -0.80
CA LEU A 9 7.43 3.23 -0.07
C LEU A 9 7.06 4.48 -0.87
N ALA A 10 8.04 5.11 -1.53
CA ALA A 10 7.80 6.28 -2.38
C ALA A 10 6.91 5.94 -3.58
N ARG A 11 7.10 4.77 -4.22
CA ARG A 11 6.25 4.31 -5.32
C ARG A 11 4.83 3.98 -4.88
N VAL A 12 4.67 3.38 -3.70
CA VAL A 12 3.34 3.12 -3.11
C VAL A 12 2.64 4.44 -2.81
N ALA A 13 3.36 5.42 -2.26
CA ALA A 13 2.81 6.75 -2.01
C ALA A 13 2.36 7.42 -3.32
N ASP A 14 3.15 7.33 -4.40
CA ASP A 14 2.82 7.87 -5.73
C ASP A 14 1.54 7.26 -6.32
N VAL A 15 1.31 5.95 -6.11
CA VAL A 15 0.06 5.28 -6.51
C VAL A 15 -1.13 5.73 -5.67
N ILE A 16 -0.94 5.95 -4.36
CA ILE A 16 -2.03 6.33 -3.44
C ILE A 16 -2.38 7.82 -3.58
N GLU A 17 -1.38 8.68 -3.82
CA GLU A 17 -1.49 10.14 -3.90
C GLU A 17 -2.69 10.64 -4.75
N PRO A 18 -2.89 10.18 -6.00
CA PRO A 18 -3.99 10.64 -6.85
C PRO A 18 -5.38 10.22 -6.36
N HIS A 19 -5.46 9.22 -5.49
CA HIS A 19 -6.74 8.76 -4.93
C HIS A 19 -7.13 9.52 -3.65
N ILE A 20 -6.19 10.24 -3.02
CA ILE A 20 -6.46 11.04 -1.82
C ILE A 20 -6.87 12.45 -2.22
N ASP A 21 -8.13 12.80 -1.93
CA ASP A 21 -8.64 14.13 -2.25
C ASP A 21 -8.06 15.23 -1.33
N GLY A 22 -7.43 16.23 -1.96
CA GLY A 22 -7.69 17.65 -1.64
C GLY A 22 -7.17 18.27 -0.34
N THR A 23 -6.15 17.73 0.34
CA THR A 23 -5.61 18.35 1.57
C THR A 23 -4.11 18.62 1.54
N PHE A 24 -3.67 19.65 2.29
CA PHE A 24 -2.29 20.20 2.36
C PHE A 24 -1.19 19.22 2.85
N LYS A 25 -1.50 17.91 2.96
CA LYS A 25 -0.62 16.83 3.45
C LYS A 25 -0.90 15.49 2.78
N VAL A 26 -1.36 15.51 1.51
CA VAL A 26 -1.66 14.30 0.73
C VAL A 26 -0.47 13.33 0.69
N ARG A 27 0.74 13.83 0.47
CA ARG A 27 1.96 13.00 0.44
C ARG A 27 2.31 12.36 1.78
N ASP A 28 2.16 13.11 2.88
CA ASP A 28 2.40 12.58 4.24
C ASP A 28 1.40 11.46 4.58
N ARG A 29 0.14 11.61 4.15
CA ARG A 29 -0.90 10.58 4.31
C ARG A 29 -0.61 9.35 3.45
N ALA A 30 -0.19 9.54 2.20
CA ALA A 30 0.19 8.47 1.28
C ALA A 30 1.43 7.69 1.79
N GLU A 31 2.46 8.39 2.26
CA GLU A 31 3.63 7.77 2.91
C GLU A 31 3.24 7.02 4.19
N GLY A 32 2.30 7.57 4.97
CA GLY A 32 1.73 6.89 6.14
C GLY A 32 1.06 5.57 5.79
N MET A 33 0.25 5.55 4.72
CA MET A 33 -0.37 4.32 4.21
C MET A 33 0.66 3.33 3.69
N ALA A 34 1.64 3.80 2.92
CA ALA A 34 2.74 2.97 2.43
C ALA A 34 3.49 2.30 3.60
N ARG A 35 3.76 3.05 4.67
CA ARG A 35 4.38 2.53 5.88
C ARG A 35 3.50 1.50 6.59
N GLN A 36 2.18 1.71 6.66
CA GLN A 36 1.26 0.71 7.22
C GLN A 36 1.29 -0.60 6.42
N LEU A 37 1.26 -0.53 5.09
CA LEU A 37 1.38 -1.71 4.22
C LEU A 37 2.72 -2.43 4.41
N TYR A 38 3.82 -1.68 4.61
CA TYR A 38 5.13 -2.23 4.91
C TYR A 38 5.18 -2.94 6.27
N VAL A 39 4.66 -2.30 7.32
CA VAL A 39 4.59 -2.88 8.68
C VAL A 39 3.70 -4.13 8.70
N CYS A 40 2.66 -4.15 7.87
CA CYS A 40 1.77 -5.30 7.72
C CYS A 40 2.40 -6.44 6.89
N GLY A 41 3.58 -6.21 6.29
CA GLY A 41 4.29 -7.24 5.51
C GLY A 41 3.70 -7.48 4.11
N LEU A 42 2.90 -6.53 3.60
CA LEU A 42 2.16 -6.66 2.35
C LEU A 42 2.95 -6.18 1.13
N LEU A 43 3.99 -5.38 1.35
CA LEU A 43 4.86 -4.89 0.28
C LEU A 43 5.95 -5.90 -0.06
N ALA A 44 6.45 -5.81 -1.29
CA ALA A 44 7.59 -6.60 -1.75
C ALA A 44 8.80 -6.44 -0.80
N GLY A 45 9.20 -7.54 -0.16
CA GLY A 45 10.29 -7.58 0.82
C GLY A 45 9.87 -7.42 2.30
N GLY A 46 8.57 -7.36 2.59
CA GLY A 46 8.03 -7.45 3.95
C GLY A 46 7.96 -8.89 4.47
N GLU A 47 8.07 -9.07 5.79
CA GLU A 47 7.91 -10.39 6.42
C GLU A 47 6.45 -10.88 6.35
N PRO A 48 6.20 -12.18 6.14
CA PRO A 48 4.85 -12.73 6.06
C PRO A 48 4.03 -12.45 7.33
N GLY A 49 3.03 -11.59 7.20
CA GLY A 49 1.92 -11.52 8.15
C GLY A 49 1.16 -12.84 8.19
N ARG A 50 0.71 -13.24 9.38
CA ARG A 50 0.05 -14.53 9.68
C ARG A 50 -1.42 -14.57 9.25
N SER A 51 -1.76 -13.93 8.14
CA SER A 51 -3.14 -13.74 7.66
C SER A 51 -3.46 -14.66 6.48
N SER A 52 -4.65 -15.25 6.49
CA SER A 52 -5.16 -16.13 5.42
C SER A 52 -5.87 -15.39 4.29
N LEU A 53 -5.91 -14.06 4.31
CA LEU A 53 -6.52 -13.23 3.27
C LEU A 53 -5.50 -12.94 2.16
N PRO A 54 -5.93 -12.78 0.89
CA PRO A 54 -5.01 -12.41 -0.18
C PRO A 54 -4.37 -11.05 0.13
N VAL A 55 -3.10 -10.89 -0.25
CA VAL A 55 -2.31 -9.66 0.01
C VAL A 55 -3.04 -8.39 -0.47
N GLN A 56 -3.78 -8.48 -1.57
CA GLN A 56 -4.57 -7.37 -2.12
C GLN A 56 -5.76 -6.99 -1.22
N GLU A 57 -6.52 -7.95 -0.69
CA GLU A 57 -7.59 -7.67 0.28
C GLU A 57 -7.03 -7.11 1.59
N GLN A 58 -5.88 -7.63 2.05
CA GLN A 58 -5.24 -7.08 3.24
C GLN A 58 -4.80 -5.62 3.01
N ALA A 59 -4.28 -5.30 1.83
CA ALA A 59 -3.92 -3.93 1.47
C ALA A 59 -5.15 -3.03 1.40
N ALA A 60 -6.23 -3.47 0.75
CA ALA A 60 -7.50 -2.75 0.73
C ALA A 60 -8.06 -2.54 2.14
N ASN A 61 -7.97 -3.54 3.01
CA ASN A 61 -8.42 -3.48 4.41
C ASN A 61 -7.61 -2.46 5.24
N VAL A 62 -6.33 -2.26 4.94
CA VAL A 62 -5.51 -1.20 5.55
C VAL A 62 -5.90 0.18 5.01
N LEU A 63 -6.18 0.27 3.70
CA LEU A 63 -6.50 1.51 3.00
C LEU A 63 -7.94 2.00 3.26
N GLN A 64 -8.90 1.10 3.54
CA GLN A 64 -10.30 1.45 3.80
C GLN A 64 -10.48 2.33 5.05
N CYS A 65 -9.51 2.33 5.97
CA CYS A 65 -9.58 3.16 7.17
C CYS A 65 -9.53 4.65 6.81
N VAL A 66 -9.09 4.96 5.59
CA VAL A 66 -8.79 6.31 5.14
C VAL A 66 -9.61 6.72 3.91
N GLN A 67 -10.17 5.74 3.20
CA GLN A 67 -10.91 5.89 1.93
C GLN A 67 -12.08 4.92 1.86
N SER A 68 -13.01 5.13 0.94
CA SER A 68 -14.06 4.14 0.63
C SER A 68 -13.48 2.80 0.18
N TRP A 69 -14.14 1.70 0.52
CA TRP A 69 -13.74 0.34 0.14
C TRP A 69 -13.45 0.20 -1.36
N THR A 70 -14.27 0.81 -2.22
CA THR A 70 -14.09 0.79 -3.68
C THR A 70 -12.76 1.44 -4.13
N THR A 71 -12.37 2.54 -3.50
CA THR A 71 -11.10 3.23 -3.76
C THR A 71 -9.94 2.42 -3.20
N ALA A 72 -10.11 1.82 -2.02
CA ALA A 72 -9.10 0.96 -1.41
C ALA A 72 -8.81 -0.29 -2.26
N GLU A 73 -9.83 -0.93 -2.84
CA GLU A 73 -9.67 -2.04 -3.79
C GLU A 73 -8.94 -1.61 -5.07
N GLN A 74 -9.30 -0.45 -5.63
CA GLN A 74 -8.63 0.10 -6.82
C GLN A 74 -7.15 0.35 -6.56
N ILE A 75 -6.81 1.05 -5.47
CA ILE A 75 -5.42 1.29 -5.06
C ILE A 75 -4.70 -0.05 -4.87
N ALA A 76 -5.31 -1.01 -4.17
CA ALA A 76 -4.70 -2.32 -3.95
C ALA A 76 -4.44 -3.07 -5.26
N ALA A 77 -5.36 -2.97 -6.23
CA ALA A 77 -5.17 -3.50 -7.58
C ALA A 77 -4.01 -2.81 -8.31
N GLU A 78 -3.93 -1.48 -8.27
CA GLU A 78 -2.83 -0.74 -8.89
C GLU A 78 -1.47 -1.06 -8.26
N LEU A 79 -1.43 -1.25 -6.94
CA LEU A 79 -0.22 -1.69 -6.25
C LEU A 79 0.19 -3.13 -6.63
N ALA A 80 -0.78 -4.01 -6.91
CA ALA A 80 -0.53 -5.37 -7.40
C ALA A 80 0.03 -5.33 -8.84
N GLU A 81 -0.61 -4.58 -9.73
CA GLU A 81 -0.21 -4.39 -11.14
C GLU A 81 1.19 -3.75 -11.24
N ALA A 82 1.51 -2.82 -10.34
CA ALA A 82 2.83 -2.19 -10.25
C ALA A 82 3.93 -3.11 -9.68
N GLY A 83 3.58 -4.34 -9.24
CA GLY A 83 4.50 -5.28 -8.62
C GLY A 83 5.02 -4.80 -7.26
N LEU A 84 4.29 -3.90 -6.59
CA LEU A 84 4.67 -3.32 -5.30
C LEU A 84 4.14 -4.17 -4.13
N LEU A 85 3.01 -4.86 -4.34
CA LEU A 85 2.52 -5.86 -3.41
C LEU A 85 3.35 -7.14 -3.52
N ARG A 86 3.49 -7.83 -2.39
CA ARG A 86 4.02 -9.17 -2.36
C ARG A 86 3.10 -10.09 -3.15
N GLN A 87 3.60 -10.65 -4.25
CA GLN A 87 2.87 -11.68 -4.96
C GLN A 87 2.84 -12.95 -4.10
N GLU A 88 1.65 -13.37 -3.68
CA GLU A 88 1.45 -14.72 -3.18
C GLU A 88 1.43 -15.64 -4.41
N ASN A 89 2.47 -16.46 -4.53
CA ASN A 89 2.58 -17.48 -5.57
C ASN A 89 1.98 -18.80 -5.08
#